data_AF-A0A171A1B1-F1
#
_entry.id   AF-A0A171A1B1-F1
#
_cell.length_a   1.000
_cell.length_b   1.000
_cell.length_c   1.000
_cell.angle_alpha   90.00
_cell.angle_beta   90.00
_cell.angle_gamma   90.00
#
_symmetry.space_group_name_H-M   'P 1'
#
loop_
_entity.id
_entity.type
_entity.pdbx_description
1 polymer ?
#
loop_
_entity_poly.entity_id
_entity_poly.type
_entity_poly.pdbx_seq_one_letter_code
_entity_poly.pdbx_strand_id
1 'polypeptide(L)'
;HYIKSMLLALSLNRIVGTTRYSIRNYAVTLGAKDMFYKRHIGPREEDQRVMLDLIGCKSLDELSDRAVPENIRFKKPLDMEEPLGEYEIMERIRKIASKNKVYRSYIGMGYHNTCVPHTIM
;
A
#
# COMPACT_ATOMS: atom_id res chain seq x y z
N HIS A 1 45.13 -6.31 20.80
CA HIS A 1 44.15 -7.07 19.99
C HIS A 1 42.72 -6.48 20.00
N TYR A 2 42.27 -5.79 21.06
CA TYR A 2 40.90 -5.23 21.15
C TYR A 2 40.66 -3.88 20.42
N ILE A 3 41.72 -3.16 20.04
CA ILE A 3 41.57 -1.83 19.37
C ILE A 3 41.41 -1.99 17.84
N LYS A 4 41.97 -3.05 17.24
CA LYS A 4 41.83 -3.35 15.81
C LYS A 4 40.42 -3.84 15.43
N SER A 5 39.69 -4.49 16.35
CA SER A 5 38.31 -4.93 16.12
C SER A 5 37.29 -3.80 16.20
N MET A 6 37.52 -2.77 17.04
CA MET A 6 36.64 -1.61 17.18
C MET A 6 36.71 -0.65 15.98
N LEU A 7 37.90 -0.48 15.39
CA LEU A 7 38.10 0.31 14.16
C LEU A 7 37.49 -0.35 12.92
N LEU A 8 37.44 -1.69 12.87
CA LEU A 8 36.76 -2.42 11.78
C LEU A 8 35.23 -2.26 11.84
N ALA A 9 34.65 -2.23 13.05
CA ALA A 9 33.22 -2.03 13.26
C ALA A 9 32.76 -0.59 12.94
N LEU A 10 33.60 0.42 13.21
CA LEU A 10 33.33 1.82 12.85
C LEU A 10 33.50 2.10 11.34
N SER A 11 34.36 1.33 10.66
CA SER A 11 34.51 1.37 9.20
C SER A 11 33.30 0.79 8.47
N LEU A 12 32.65 -0.23 9.03
CA LEU A 12 31.44 -0.85 8.47
C LEU A 12 30.19 0.03 8.65
N ASN A 13 30.05 0.74 9.77
CA ASN A 13 28.91 1.63 10.01
C ASN A 13 28.85 2.88 9.10
N ARG A 14 29.96 3.26 8.44
CA ARG A 14 29.97 4.31 7.41
C ARG A 14 29.42 3.84 6.06
N ILE A 15 29.42 2.54 5.79
CA ILE A 15 28.89 1.92 4.55
C ILE A 15 27.38 1.63 4.68
N VAL A 16 26.86 1.50 5.91
CA VAL A 16 25.42 1.31 6.17
C VAL A 16 24.61 2.60 5.92
N GLY A 17 25.24 3.78 6.04
CA GLY A 17 24.59 5.08 5.78
C GLY A 17 24.36 5.38 4.29
N THR A 18 25.25 4.91 3.41
CA THR A 18 25.16 5.11 1.95
C THR A 18 24.30 4.07 1.25
N THR A 19 24.13 2.88 1.84
CA THR A 19 23.26 1.83 1.27
C THR A 19 21.78 2.20 1.31
N ARG A 20 21.28 2.93 2.33
CA ARG A 20 19.87 3.42 2.32
C ARG A 20 19.58 4.41 1.20
N TYR A 21 20.52 5.31 0.90
CA TYR A 21 20.37 6.30 -0.18
C TYR A 21 20.49 5.64 -1.56
N SER A 22 21.32 4.61 -1.66
CA SER A 22 21.52 3.82 -2.88
C SER A 22 20.32 2.92 -3.19
N ILE A 23 19.77 2.20 -2.21
CA ILE A 23 18.60 1.30 -2.37
C ILE A 23 17.35 2.07 -2.84
N ARG A 24 17.13 3.30 -2.35
CA ARG A 24 15.98 4.13 -2.77
C ARG A 24 16.06 4.51 -4.25
N ASN A 25 17.26 4.77 -4.76
CA ASN A 25 17.49 5.08 -6.18
C ASN A 25 17.43 3.83 -7.08
N TYR A 26 17.80 2.65 -6.56
CA TYR A 26 17.60 1.38 -7.27
C TYR A 26 16.11 1.00 -7.39
N ALA A 27 15.29 1.27 -6.36
CA ALA A 27 13.86 1.03 -6.42
C ALA A 27 13.13 1.91 -7.46
N VAL A 28 13.68 3.10 -7.75
CA VAL A 28 13.16 3.99 -8.80
C VAL A 28 13.56 3.51 -10.20
N THR A 29 14.74 2.91 -10.34
CA THR A 29 15.26 2.40 -11.63
C THR A 29 14.77 0.99 -11.98
N LEU A 30 14.42 0.14 -11.01
CA LEU A 30 13.93 -1.24 -11.21
C LEU A 30 12.42 -1.35 -11.51
N GLY A 31 11.78 -0.25 -11.89
CA GLY A 31 10.34 -0.18 -12.10
C GLY A 31 9.64 0.16 -10.80
N ALA A 32 9.02 1.34 -10.77
CA ALA A 32 8.19 1.76 -9.66
C ALA A 32 7.17 0.66 -9.34
N LYS A 33 7.15 0.23 -8.08
CA LYS A 33 6.12 -0.61 -7.50
C LYS A 33 4.75 -0.18 -8.03
N ASP A 34 4.01 -1.11 -8.63
CA ASP A 34 2.74 -0.80 -9.29
C ASP A 34 1.78 -0.06 -8.33
N MET A 35 1.37 1.15 -8.72
CA MET A 35 0.61 2.07 -7.88
C MET A 35 -0.88 1.85 -8.07
N PHE A 36 -1.47 0.98 -7.24
CA PHE A 36 -2.90 0.61 -7.30
C PHE A 36 -3.85 1.80 -7.43
N TYR A 37 -3.60 2.90 -6.71
CA TYR A 37 -4.46 4.08 -6.73
C TYR A 37 -4.64 4.67 -8.13
N LYS A 38 -3.67 4.50 -9.04
CA LYS A 38 -3.79 4.99 -10.44
C LYS A 38 -4.79 4.17 -11.27
N ARG A 39 -4.99 2.89 -10.95
CA ARG A 39 -6.05 2.06 -11.58
C ARG A 39 -7.39 2.21 -10.87
N HIS A 40 -7.36 2.49 -9.57
CA HIS A 40 -8.56 2.65 -8.75
C HIS A 40 -9.24 4.02 -8.92
N ILE A 41 -8.44 5.09 -8.98
CA ILE A 41 -8.94 6.46 -9.17
C ILE A 41 -9.01 6.76 -10.67
N GLY A 42 -10.24 6.88 -11.17
CA GLY A 42 -10.52 7.11 -12.59
C GLY A 42 -10.00 8.45 -13.11
N PRO A 43 -10.38 9.60 -12.51
CA PRO A 43 -10.01 10.92 -12.99
C PRO A 43 -8.49 11.10 -13.04
N ARG A 44 -7.98 11.41 -14.24
CA ARG A 44 -6.58 11.77 -14.46
C ARG A 44 -6.34 13.22 -14.04
N GLU A 45 -5.07 13.63 -13.98
CA GLU A 45 -4.71 15.00 -13.57
C GLU A 45 -5.32 16.07 -14.49
N GLU A 46 -5.56 15.76 -15.75
CA GLU A 46 -6.30 16.62 -16.68
C GLU A 46 -7.79 16.71 -16.32
N ASP A 47 -8.45 15.58 -16.08
CA ASP A 47 -9.86 15.53 -15.67
C ASP A 47 -10.08 16.25 -14.35
N GLN A 48 -9.19 16.02 -13.38
CA GLN A 48 -9.25 16.67 -12.06
C GLN A 48 -9.16 18.19 -12.18
N ARG A 49 -8.33 18.72 -13.08
CA ARG A 49 -8.23 20.16 -13.34
C ARG A 49 -9.53 20.71 -13.92
N VAL A 50 -10.08 20.07 -14.95
CA VAL A 50 -11.35 20.49 -15.57
C VAL A 50 -12.50 20.47 -14.55
N MET A 51 -12.57 19.44 -13.71
CA MET A 51 -13.57 19.33 -12.66
C MET A 51 -13.41 20.40 -11.57
N LEU A 52 -12.18 20.69 -11.15
CA LEU A 52 -11.88 21.72 -10.16
C LEU A 52 -12.24 23.12 -10.66
N ASP A 53 -11.92 23.42 -11.92
CA ASP A 53 -12.26 24.69 -12.57
C ASP A 53 -13.79 24.89 -12.64
N LEU A 54 -14.55 23.84 -12.95
CA LEU A 54 -16.02 23.90 -12.98
C LEU A 54 -16.63 24.24 -11.60
N ILE A 55 -16.01 23.77 -10.52
CA ILE A 55 -16.47 23.99 -9.14
C ILE A 55 -15.86 25.28 -8.55
N GLY A 56 -14.95 25.95 -9.28
CA GLY A 56 -14.27 27.16 -8.82
C GLY A 56 -13.33 26.92 -7.64
N CYS A 57 -12.66 25.76 -7.62
CA CYS A 57 -11.61 25.42 -6.65
C CYS A 57 -10.27 25.30 -7.39
N LYS A 58 -9.17 25.75 -6.77
CA LYS A 58 -7.83 25.72 -7.37
C LYS A 58 -7.08 24.42 -7.08
N SER A 59 -7.52 23.67 -6.08
CA SER A 59 -6.90 22.41 -5.67
C SER A 59 -7.90 21.47 -4.98
N LEU A 60 -7.53 20.19 -4.89
CA LEU A 60 -8.25 19.20 -4.09
C LEU A 60 -8.22 19.53 -2.59
N ASP A 61 -7.18 20.19 -2.11
CA ASP A 61 -7.09 20.65 -0.71
C ASP A 61 -8.13 21.73 -0.44
N GLU A 62 -8.24 22.74 -1.32
CA GLU A 62 -9.25 23.80 -1.20
C GLU A 62 -10.67 23.22 -1.28
N LEU A 63 -10.90 22.25 -2.15
CA LEU A 63 -12.17 21.53 -2.21
C LEU A 63 -12.46 20.81 -0.89
N SER A 64 -11.46 20.16 -0.30
CA SER A 64 -11.59 19.45 0.98
C SER A 64 -11.87 20.40 2.14
N ASP A 65 -11.25 21.58 2.15
CA ASP A 65 -11.47 22.63 3.16
C ASP A 65 -12.90 23.19 3.12
N ARG A 66 -13.45 23.38 1.91
CA ARG A 66 -14.84 23.83 1.74
C ARG A 66 -15.85 22.74 2.08
N ALA A 67 -15.53 21.47 1.83
CA ALA A 67 -16.46 20.36 2.00
C ALA A 67 -16.49 19.82 3.44
N VAL A 68 -15.37 19.80 4.15
CA VAL A 68 -15.23 19.19 5.48
C VAL A 68 -14.89 20.26 6.53
N PRO A 69 -15.80 20.52 7.49
CA PRO A 69 -15.53 21.44 8.59
C PRO A 69 -14.28 21.07 9.40
N GLU A 70 -13.48 22.08 9.76
CA GLU A 70 -12.18 21.89 10.41
C GLU A 70 -12.29 21.16 11.77
N ASN A 71 -13.40 21.35 12.49
CA ASN A 71 -13.62 20.77 13.81
C ASN A 71 -13.76 19.23 13.79
N ILE A 72 -14.15 18.63 12.66
CA ILE A 72 -14.27 17.18 12.51
C ILE A 72 -13.15 16.58 11.64
N ARG A 73 -12.28 17.41 11.06
CA ARG A 73 -11.21 16.95 10.19
C ARG A 73 -10.12 16.24 10.97
N PHE A 74 -9.75 15.04 10.51
CA PHE A 74 -8.63 14.31 11.09
C PHE A 74 -7.30 15.00 10.77
N LYS A 75 -6.55 15.42 11.81
CA LYS A 75 -5.40 16.34 11.69
C LYS A 75 -4.05 15.65 11.49
N LYS A 76 -4.01 14.32 11.50
CA LYS A 76 -2.78 13.53 11.36
C LYS A 76 -2.88 12.67 10.11
N PRO A 77 -1.76 12.34 9.45
CA PRO A 77 -1.78 11.27 8.46
C PRO A 77 -2.26 9.97 9.12
N LEU A 78 -2.93 9.12 8.34
CA LEU A 78 -3.33 7.80 8.82
C LEU A 78 -2.08 6.97 9.12
N ASP A 79 -2.06 6.35 10.30
CA ASP A 79 -1.00 5.43 10.69
C ASP A 79 -1.25 4.07 10.02
N MET A 80 -0.60 3.84 8.88
CA MET A 80 -0.79 2.66 8.04
C MET A 80 0.55 2.13 7.56
N GLU A 81 0.59 0.81 7.32
CA GLU A 81 1.73 0.16 6.68
C GLU A 81 1.98 0.75 5.28
N GLU A 82 3.22 0.62 4.79
CA GLU A 82 3.56 1.07 3.44
C GLU A 82 2.66 0.40 2.38
N PRO A 83 2.24 1.15 1.35
CA PRO A 83 1.40 0.58 0.30
C PRO A 83 2.10 -0.57 -0.41
N LEU A 84 1.34 -1.65 -0.62
CA LEU A 84 1.76 -2.82 -1.39
C LEU A 84 1.31 -2.68 -2.84
N GLY A 85 2.09 -3.26 -3.75
CA GLY A 85 1.67 -3.41 -5.14
C GLY A 85 0.62 -4.52 -5.27
N GLU A 86 -0.13 -4.55 -6.38
CA GLU A 86 -1.18 -5.56 -6.60
C GLU A 86 -0.64 -7.01 -6.53
N TYR A 87 0.53 -7.25 -7.10
CA TYR A 87 1.14 -8.58 -7.05
C TYR A 87 1.48 -9.00 -5.62
N GLU A 88 2.09 -8.10 -4.85
CA GLU A 88 2.52 -8.37 -3.48
C GLU A 88 1.33 -8.56 -2.54
N ILE A 89 0.25 -7.78 -2.71
CA ILE A 89 -0.95 -7.96 -1.87
C ILE A 89 -1.61 -9.31 -2.17
N MET A 90 -1.64 -9.75 -3.42
CA MET A 90 -2.13 -11.08 -3.79
C MET A 90 -1.27 -12.20 -3.21
N GLU A 91 0.04 -12.03 -3.16
CA GLU A 91 0.94 -12.97 -2.50
C GLU A 91 0.73 -13.00 -0.98
N ARG A 92 0.60 -11.83 -0.34
CA ARG A 92 0.33 -11.71 1.10
C ARG A 92 -0.99 -12.36 1.48
N ILE A 93 -2.05 -12.11 0.72
CA ILE A 93 -3.38 -12.70 0.95
C ILE A 93 -3.29 -14.23 0.79
N ARG A 94 -2.62 -14.75 -0.24
CA ARG A 94 -2.41 -16.20 -0.42
C ARG A 94 -1.67 -16.83 0.77
N LYS A 95 -0.64 -16.16 1.31
CA LYS A 95 0.10 -16.61 2.51
C LYS A 95 -0.75 -16.61 3.78
N ILE A 96 -1.70 -15.70 3.90
CA ILE A 96 -2.64 -15.68 5.02
C ILE A 96 -3.68 -16.79 4.84
N ALA A 97 -4.26 -16.90 3.64
CA ALA A 97 -5.28 -17.90 3.32
C ALA A 97 -4.77 -19.35 3.47
N SER A 98 -3.49 -19.62 3.18
CA SER A 98 -2.90 -20.96 3.33
C SER A 98 -2.83 -21.44 4.79
N LYS A 99 -3.01 -20.56 5.77
CA LYS A 99 -3.10 -20.93 7.19
C LYS A 99 -4.46 -21.52 7.55
N ASN A 100 -5.49 -21.29 6.72
CA ASN A 100 -6.82 -21.83 6.96
C ASN A 100 -6.86 -23.33 6.68
N LYS A 101 -7.56 -24.09 7.53
CA LYS A 101 -7.76 -25.53 7.35
C LYS A 101 -9.14 -25.79 6.76
N VAL A 102 -9.17 -26.34 5.56
CA VAL A 102 -10.42 -26.69 4.88
C VAL A 102 -10.85 -28.09 5.32
N TYR A 103 -11.82 -28.16 6.23
CA TYR A 103 -12.41 -29.40 6.71
C TYR A 103 -13.71 -29.72 5.96
N ARG A 104 -14.12 -31.00 6.01
CA ARG A 104 -15.50 -31.37 5.72
C ARG A 104 -16.37 -30.97 6.92
N SER A 105 -17.06 -29.84 6.78
CA SER A 105 -17.93 -29.31 7.83
C SER A 105 -19.35 -29.86 7.71
N TYR A 106 -19.81 -30.56 8.75
CA TYR A 106 -21.19 -31.05 8.90
C TYR A 106 -21.90 -30.43 10.11
N ILE A 107 -21.46 -29.25 10.55
CA ILE A 107 -22.03 -28.52 11.70
C ILE A 107 -23.50 -28.16 11.45
N GLY A 108 -23.85 -27.83 10.19
CA GLY A 108 -25.19 -27.40 9.82
C GLY A 108 -25.46 -25.95 10.21
N MET A 109 -26.60 -25.70 10.86
CA MET A 109 -27.02 -24.36 11.32
C MET A 109 -27.18 -23.32 10.19
N GLY A 110 -27.76 -23.74 9.06
CA GLY A 110 -28.07 -22.84 7.94
C GLY A 110 -26.98 -22.72 6.87
N TYR A 111 -25.83 -23.39 7.04
CA TYR A 111 -24.80 -23.49 6.00
C TYR A 111 -24.50 -24.95 5.67
N HIS A 112 -24.60 -25.29 4.39
CA HIS A 112 -24.31 -26.61 3.84
C HIS A 112 -23.39 -26.47 2.63
N ASN A 113 -22.36 -27.32 2.55
CA ASN A 113 -21.43 -27.30 1.43
C ASN A 113 -22.13 -27.72 0.13
N THR A 114 -21.69 -27.18 -1.01
CA THR A 114 -22.30 -27.48 -2.32
C THR A 114 -21.24 -27.57 -3.43
N CYS A 115 -21.56 -28.33 -4.47
CA CYS A 115 -20.79 -28.38 -5.70
C CYS A 115 -21.17 -27.18 -6.57
N VAL A 116 -20.42 -26.07 -6.46
CA VAL A 116 -20.65 -24.88 -7.28
C VAL A 116 -20.27 -25.20 -8.74
N PRO A 117 -21.21 -25.09 -9.71
CA PRO A 117 -20.91 -25.33 -11.12
C PRO A 117 -19.83 -24.38 -11.63
N HIS A 118 -18.77 -24.92 -12.24
CA HIS A 118 -17.59 -24.12 -12.61
C HIS A 118 -17.89 -23.04 -13.65
N THR A 119 -18.88 -23.24 -14.52
CA THR A 119 -19.28 -22.25 -15.55
C THR A 119 -19.79 -20.93 -14.97
N ILE A 120 -20.20 -20.92 -13.70
CA ILE A 120 -20.72 -19.72 -13.01
C ILE A 120 -19.62 -19.06 -12.15
N MET A 121 -18.54 -19.78 -11.85
CA MET A 121 -17.47 -19.34 -10.94
C MET A 121 -16.43 -18.48 -11.64
#